data_AF-A0A177YEQ5-F1
#
_entry.id   AF-A0A177YEQ5-F1
#
_cell.length_a   1.000
_cell.length_b   1.000
_cell.length_c   1.000
_cell.angle_alpha   90.00
_cell.angle_beta   90.00
_cell.angle_gamma   90.00
#
_symmetry.space_group_name_H-M   'P 1'
#
loop_
_entity.id
_entity.type
_entity.pdbx_description
1 polymer ?
#
loop_
_entity_poly.entity_id
_entity_poly.type
_entity_poly.pdbx_seq_one_letter_code
_entity_poly.pdbx_strand_id
1 'polypeptide(L)'
;MSISPTVDKDTVIARARAAIENRTKYIESLFDAAQASADARQKVAEATRAAEHANAEHAAAYKEAIDAGWTVAELTGSGLTAPTPVGKKSSKASAKRATGRGTPRRRVGAENTAAAPDRHHDDDASSPAPHVSTEPQSSAAPAH
;
A
#
# COMPACT_ATOMS: atom_id res chain seq x y z
N MET A 1 -1.88 56.35 -14.86
CA MET A 1 -1.30 56.43 -13.49
C MET A 1 -1.09 55.01 -13.01
N SER A 2 0.16 54.56 -12.90
CA SER A 2 0.50 53.20 -12.45
C SER A 2 0.60 53.20 -10.93
N ILE A 3 -0.30 52.50 -10.26
CA ILE A 3 -0.30 52.35 -8.80
C ILE A 3 0.50 51.08 -8.50
N SER A 4 1.78 51.23 -8.17
CA SER A 4 2.57 50.11 -7.66
C SER A 4 2.03 49.74 -6.27
N PRO A 5 1.59 48.50 -6.03
CA PRO A 5 1.13 48.12 -4.71
C PRO A 5 2.30 48.12 -3.74
N THR A 6 2.29 49.04 -2.77
CA THR A 6 3.23 49.05 -1.67
C THR A 6 2.92 47.85 -0.77
N VAL A 7 3.84 46.90 -0.66
CA VAL A 7 3.66 45.73 0.22
C VAL A 7 3.86 46.17 1.67
N ASP A 8 2.81 46.06 2.48
CA ASP A 8 2.88 46.31 3.91
C ASP A 8 3.68 45.19 4.60
N LYS A 9 4.85 45.55 5.13
CA LYS A 9 5.82 44.62 5.72
C LYS A 9 5.28 43.96 6.98
N ASP A 10 4.50 44.69 7.79
CA ASP A 10 3.96 44.17 9.04
C ASP A 10 2.91 43.09 8.78
N THR A 11 2.05 43.30 7.77
CA THR A 11 1.12 42.28 7.29
C THR A 11 1.86 41.03 6.77
N VAL A 12 2.96 41.19 6.04
CA VAL A 12 3.76 40.05 5.56
C VAL A 12 4.37 39.26 6.71
N ILE A 13 4.92 39.94 7.72
CA ILE A 13 5.50 39.30 8.91
C ILE A 13 4.42 38.58 9.72
N ALA A 14 3.27 39.21 9.95
CA ALA A 14 2.15 38.58 10.65
C ALA A 14 1.64 37.32 9.92
N ARG A 15 1.51 37.40 8.59
CA ARG A 15 1.14 36.23 7.76
C ARG A 15 2.19 35.13 7.80
N ALA A 16 3.47 35.48 7.80
CA ALA A 16 4.56 34.52 7.89
C ALA A 16 4.53 33.78 9.25
N ARG A 17 4.29 34.49 10.35
CA ARG A 17 4.14 33.89 11.70
C ARG A 17 2.95 32.93 11.74
N ALA A 18 1.78 33.36 11.27
CA ALA A 18 0.61 32.50 11.21
C ALA A 18 0.83 31.25 10.33
N ALA A 19 1.55 31.39 9.20
CA ALA A 19 1.89 30.26 8.34
C ALA A 19 2.84 29.27 9.03
N ILE A 20 3.82 29.77 9.80
CA ILE A 20 4.73 28.93 10.59
C ILE A 20 3.93 28.17 11.65
N GLU A 21 3.09 28.84 12.43
CA GLU A 21 2.26 28.20 13.46
C GLU A 21 1.33 27.13 12.89
N ASN A 22 0.68 27.41 11.76
CA ASN A 22 -0.18 26.44 11.10
C ASN A 22 0.61 25.22 10.60
N ARG A 23 1.82 25.45 10.07
CA ARG A 23 2.69 24.35 9.63
C ARG A 23 3.17 23.51 10.81
N THR A 24 3.50 24.12 11.95
CA THR A 24 3.89 23.39 13.16
C THR A 24 2.77 22.50 13.64
N LYS A 25 1.54 23.03 13.79
CA LYS A 25 0.35 22.24 14.16
C LYS A 25 0.08 21.09 13.19
N TYR A 26 0.27 21.34 11.89
CA TYR A 26 0.13 20.30 10.89
C TYR A 26 1.18 19.19 11.05
N ILE A 27 2.43 19.55 11.29
CA ILE A 27 3.51 18.57 11.53
C ILE A 27 3.20 17.73 12.79
N GLU A 28 2.79 18.35 13.88
CA GLU A 28 2.37 17.64 15.10
C GLU A 28 1.24 16.65 14.81
N SER A 29 0.22 17.07 14.06
CA SER A 29 -0.88 16.16 13.67
C SER A 29 -0.43 14.98 12.82
N LEU A 30 0.63 15.13 12.01
CA LEU A 30 1.20 14.03 11.24
C LEU A 30 1.94 13.03 12.12
N PHE A 31 2.62 13.49 13.18
CA PHE A 31 3.26 12.61 14.15
C PHE A 31 2.22 11.81 14.95
N ASP A 32 1.17 12.47 15.43
CA ASP A 32 0.08 11.79 16.13
C ASP A 32 -0.60 10.73 15.24
N ALA A 33 -0.86 11.08 13.97
CA ALA A 33 -1.42 10.14 13.00
C ALA A 33 -0.47 8.97 12.69
N ALA A 34 0.84 9.23 12.60
CA ALA A 34 1.84 8.19 12.38
C ALA A 34 1.91 7.22 13.56
N GLN A 35 1.89 7.73 14.79
CA GLN A 35 1.90 6.93 16.00
C GLN A 35 0.63 6.08 16.10
N ALA A 36 -0.55 6.68 15.90
CA ALA A 36 -1.82 5.95 15.89
C ALA A 36 -1.83 4.85 14.81
N SER A 37 -1.22 5.10 13.65
CA SER A 37 -1.08 4.08 12.60
C SER A 37 -0.12 2.95 12.98
N ALA A 38 0.95 3.23 13.74
CA ALA A 38 1.87 2.20 14.21
C ALA A 38 1.18 1.28 15.22
N ASP A 39 0.49 1.87 16.21
CA ASP A 39 -0.27 1.12 17.23
C ASP A 39 -1.38 0.26 16.60
N ALA A 40 -2.08 0.80 15.60
CA ALA A 40 -3.10 0.04 14.87
C ALA A 40 -2.49 -1.16 14.13
N ARG A 41 -1.33 -1.00 13.48
CA ARG A 41 -0.64 -2.10 12.81
C ARG A 41 -0.17 -3.16 13.80
N GLN A 42 0.31 -2.75 14.98
CA GLN A 42 0.71 -3.70 16.01
C GLN A 42 -0.49 -4.53 16.50
N LYS A 43 -1.63 -3.89 16.80
CA LYS A 43 -2.87 -4.59 17.19
C LYS A 43 -3.34 -5.57 16.12
N VAL A 44 -3.29 -5.18 14.85
CA VAL A 44 -3.63 -6.08 13.73
C VAL A 44 -2.65 -7.24 13.64
N ALA A 45 -1.35 -7.00 13.80
CA ALA A 45 -0.34 -8.06 13.77
C ALA A 45 -0.54 -9.06 14.91
N GLU A 46 -0.82 -8.58 16.13
CA GLU A 46 -1.11 -9.42 17.29
C GLU A 46 -2.38 -10.26 17.08
N ALA A 47 -3.47 -9.64 16.61
CA ALA A 47 -4.70 -10.35 16.28
C ALA A 47 -4.49 -11.38 15.16
N THR A 48 -3.65 -11.07 14.18
CA THR A 48 -3.32 -11.99 13.08
C THR A 48 -2.54 -13.19 13.60
N ARG A 49 -1.52 -12.99 14.45
CA ARG A 49 -0.79 -14.10 15.08
C ARG A 49 -1.70 -14.98 15.93
N ALA A 50 -2.61 -14.39 16.70
CA ALA A 50 -3.58 -15.16 17.49
C ALA A 50 -4.53 -15.99 16.60
N ALA A 51 -5.01 -15.41 15.50
CA ALA A 51 -5.85 -16.12 14.54
C ALA A 51 -5.07 -17.24 13.82
N GLU A 52 -3.80 -17.01 13.46
CA GLU A 52 -2.92 -18.03 12.87
C GLU A 52 -2.66 -19.18 13.84
N HIS A 53 -2.45 -18.89 15.13
CA HIS A 53 -2.28 -19.91 16.17
C HIS A 53 -3.53 -20.79 16.30
N ALA A 54 -4.71 -20.17 16.44
CA ALA A 54 -5.97 -20.90 16.50
C ALA A 54 -6.19 -21.75 15.23
N ASN A 55 -5.90 -21.20 14.05
CA ASN A 55 -6.03 -21.95 12.80
C ASN A 55 -5.02 -23.12 12.72
N ALA A 56 -3.82 -22.97 13.26
CA ALA A 56 -2.83 -24.03 13.34
C ALA A 56 -3.28 -25.17 14.28
N GLU A 57 -3.88 -24.83 15.43
CA GLU A 57 -4.47 -25.81 16.35
C GLU A 57 -5.65 -26.55 15.70
N HIS A 58 -6.56 -25.83 15.04
CA HIS A 58 -7.66 -26.45 14.29
C HIS A 58 -7.15 -27.34 13.15
N ALA A 59 -6.08 -26.94 12.46
CA ALA A 59 -5.47 -27.77 11.43
C ALA A 59 -4.77 -29.01 11.99
N ALA A 60 -4.10 -28.91 13.12
CA ALA A 60 -3.51 -30.04 13.82
C ALA A 60 -4.59 -31.03 14.26
N ALA A 61 -5.66 -30.56 14.90
CA ALA A 61 -6.78 -31.41 15.34
C ALA A 61 -7.49 -32.09 14.16
N TYR A 62 -7.72 -31.35 13.07
CA TYR A 62 -8.31 -31.93 11.86
C TYR A 62 -7.41 -33.03 11.27
N LYS A 63 -6.10 -32.78 11.20
CA LYS A 63 -5.14 -33.77 10.70
C LYS A 63 -5.08 -35.00 11.61
N GLU A 64 -5.01 -34.82 12.92
CA GLU A 64 -4.99 -35.91 13.89
C GLU A 64 -6.24 -36.79 13.76
N ALA A 65 -7.40 -36.19 13.56
CA ALA A 65 -8.63 -36.96 13.39
C ALA A 65 -8.65 -37.78 12.08
N ILE A 66 -8.14 -37.20 10.98
CA ILE A 66 -7.95 -37.94 9.72
C ILE A 66 -6.94 -39.09 9.92
N ASP A 67 -5.81 -38.83 10.60
CA ASP A 67 -4.77 -39.82 10.88
C ASP A 67 -5.31 -40.94 11.80
N ALA A 68 -6.25 -40.62 12.70
CA ALA A 68 -6.98 -41.57 13.55
C ALA A 68 -8.09 -42.34 12.80
N GLY A 69 -8.26 -42.11 11.49
CA GLY A 69 -9.20 -42.83 10.63
C GLY A 69 -10.61 -42.24 10.58
N TRP A 70 -10.85 -41.06 11.12
CA TRP A 70 -12.14 -40.37 10.96
C TRP A 70 -12.30 -39.88 9.53
N THR A 71 -13.49 -40.06 8.97
CA THR A 71 -13.78 -39.56 7.62
C THR A 71 -14.12 -38.07 7.64
N VAL A 72 -13.89 -37.38 6.52
CA VAL A 72 -14.24 -35.95 6.36
C VAL A 72 -15.73 -35.69 6.63
N ALA A 73 -16.61 -36.63 6.28
CA ALA A 73 -18.05 -36.52 6.52
C ALA A 73 -18.39 -36.57 8.01
N GLU A 74 -17.71 -37.42 8.78
CA GLU A 74 -17.87 -37.53 10.24
C GLU A 74 -17.30 -36.31 10.96
N LEU A 75 -16.16 -35.78 10.50
CA LEU A 75 -15.58 -34.54 11.05
C LEU A 75 -16.46 -33.32 10.77
N THR A 76 -17.04 -33.25 9.57
CA THR A 76 -18.01 -32.19 9.25
C THR A 76 -19.29 -32.35 10.08
N GLY A 77 -19.73 -33.59 10.33
CA GLY A 77 -20.88 -33.90 11.18
C GLY A 77 -20.66 -33.57 12.67
N SER A 78 -19.42 -33.63 13.16
CA SER A 78 -19.04 -33.25 14.54
C SER A 78 -18.71 -31.76 14.71
N GLY A 79 -18.76 -30.98 13.62
CA GLY A 79 -18.45 -29.54 13.63
C GLY A 79 -16.97 -29.20 13.44
N LEU A 80 -16.11 -30.21 13.20
CA LEU A 80 -14.69 -30.02 12.88
C LEU A 80 -14.52 -29.85 11.36
N THR A 81 -14.77 -28.65 10.85
CA THR A 81 -14.65 -28.36 9.42
C THR A 81 -13.22 -28.20 8.96
N ALA A 82 -12.97 -28.42 7.65
CA ALA A 82 -11.65 -28.27 7.06
C ALA A 82 -11.06 -26.86 7.35
N PRO A 83 -9.79 -26.77 7.78
CA PRO A 83 -9.12 -25.50 8.05
C PRO A 83 -9.06 -24.62 6.81
N THR A 84 -9.13 -23.29 7.01
CA THR A 84 -9.00 -22.35 5.90
C THR A 84 -7.53 -22.31 5.45
N PRO A 85 -7.22 -22.53 4.16
CA PRO A 85 -5.85 -22.52 3.68
C PRO A 85 -5.22 -21.12 3.84
N VAL A 86 -4.18 -21.03 4.66
CA VAL A 86 -3.35 -19.84 4.85
C VAL A 86 -2.59 -19.54 3.55
N GLY A 87 -3.16 -18.72 2.68
CA GLY A 87 -2.48 -18.33 1.43
C GLY A 87 -3.40 -18.00 0.27
N LYS A 88 -4.66 -18.44 0.30
CA LYS A 88 -5.66 -17.89 -0.63
C LYS A 88 -6.15 -16.57 -0.06
N LYS A 89 -5.62 -15.46 -0.60
CA LYS A 89 -6.19 -14.12 -0.43
C LYS A 89 -7.69 -14.27 -0.58
N SER A 90 -8.44 -14.08 0.50
CA SER A 90 -9.88 -13.97 0.42
C SER A 90 -10.16 -12.88 -0.61
N SER A 91 -10.88 -13.23 -1.67
CA SER A 91 -11.31 -12.29 -2.70
C SER A 91 -12.19 -11.28 -2.00
N LYS A 92 -11.58 -10.19 -1.51
CA LYS A 92 -12.26 -9.09 -0.86
C LYS A 92 -13.21 -8.54 -1.91
N ALA A 93 -14.49 -8.91 -1.78
CA ALA A 93 -15.55 -8.37 -2.60
C ALA A 93 -15.39 -6.85 -2.61
N SER A 94 -15.31 -6.33 -3.84
CA SER A 94 -15.03 -4.94 -4.17
C SER A 94 -15.85 -3.98 -3.31
N ALA A 95 -15.26 -3.52 -2.20
CA ALA A 95 -15.74 -2.35 -1.50
C ALA A 95 -15.40 -1.17 -2.42
N LYS A 96 -16.37 -0.80 -3.26
CA LYS A 96 -16.35 0.37 -4.13
C LYS A 96 -15.75 1.55 -3.36
N ARG A 97 -14.51 1.92 -3.68
CA ARG A 97 -13.94 3.22 -3.32
C ARG A 97 -14.79 4.28 -4.01
N ALA A 98 -15.69 4.92 -3.26
CA ALA A 98 -16.22 6.21 -3.63
C ALA A 98 -15.12 7.27 -3.46
N THR A 99 -14.13 7.27 -4.35
CA THR A 99 -13.24 8.42 -4.56
C THR A 99 -13.90 9.31 -5.61
N GLY A 100 -14.83 10.14 -5.17
CA GLY A 100 -15.62 11.02 -6.01
C GLY A 100 -15.76 12.41 -5.40
N ARG A 101 -14.64 13.08 -5.13
CA ARG A 101 -14.64 14.55 -4.96
C ARG A 101 -13.56 15.13 -5.86
N GLY A 102 -13.86 15.13 -7.16
CA GLY A 102 -13.10 15.87 -8.14
C GLY A 102 -13.20 17.36 -7.82
N THR A 103 -12.08 17.97 -7.46
CA THR A 103 -11.91 19.42 -7.52
C THR A 103 -11.73 19.79 -9.00
N PRO A 104 -12.59 20.65 -9.59
CA PRO A 104 -12.42 21.05 -10.97
C PRO A 104 -11.19 21.96 -11.07
N ARG A 105 -10.15 21.46 -11.74
CA ARG A 105 -8.96 22.26 -12.08
C ARG A 105 -9.35 23.24 -13.19
N ARG A 106 -9.69 24.47 -12.81
CA ARG A 106 -9.96 25.60 -13.71
C ARG A 106 -8.72 25.82 -14.59
N ARG A 107 -8.74 25.34 -15.83
CA ARG A 107 -7.73 25.68 -16.84
C ARG A 107 -7.98 27.12 -17.26
N VAL A 108 -7.03 27.99 -16.94
CA VAL A 108 -6.92 29.35 -17.47
C VAL A 108 -5.97 29.28 -18.66
N GLY A 109 -6.35 29.89 -19.78
CA GLY A 109 -5.46 30.17 -20.91
C GLY A 109 -5.59 29.18 -22.06
N ALA A 110 -6.53 29.44 -22.96
CA ALA A 110 -6.50 28.98 -24.34
C ALA A 110 -5.96 30.13 -25.18
N GLU A 111 -4.74 30.00 -25.70
CA GLU A 111 -4.29 30.68 -26.92
C GLU A 111 -2.96 30.09 -27.41
N ASN A 112 -2.99 29.64 -28.67
CA ASN A 112 -1.87 29.37 -29.59
C ASN A 112 -0.92 28.23 -29.18
N THR A 113 -0.83 27.10 -29.90
CA THR A 113 -0.40 27.05 -31.31
C THR A 113 -0.71 25.67 -31.90
N ALA A 114 -0.94 25.70 -33.21
CA ALA A 114 -1.27 24.66 -34.17
C ALA A 114 -0.56 23.29 -34.07
N ALA A 115 -1.20 22.33 -34.76
CA ALA A 115 -0.69 21.12 -35.39
C ALA A 115 -0.72 19.81 -34.59
N ALA A 116 -1.82 19.08 -34.79
CA ALA A 116 -1.86 17.62 -34.94
C ALA A 116 -0.88 17.16 -36.07
N PRO A 117 -0.48 15.88 -36.22
CA PRO A 117 -1.28 14.71 -35.86
C PRO A 117 -0.58 13.50 -35.24
N ASP A 118 -1.36 12.81 -34.42
CA ASP A 118 -1.76 11.41 -34.60
C ASP A 118 -0.89 10.56 -35.55
N ARG A 119 -0.14 9.61 -34.97
CA ARG A 119 0.33 8.42 -35.67
C ARG A 119 0.19 7.22 -34.73
N HIS A 120 -0.87 6.46 -34.99
CA HIS A 120 -0.88 5.01 -34.86
C HIS A 120 0.46 4.42 -35.33
N HIS A 121 1.09 3.64 -34.48
CA HIS A 121 2.07 2.65 -34.90
C HIS A 121 1.80 1.37 -34.10
N ASP A 122 0.91 0.57 -34.68
CA ASP A 122 0.76 -0.84 -34.34
C ASP A 122 1.91 -1.63 -34.97
N ASP A 123 2.39 -2.63 -34.22
CA ASP A 123 3.13 -3.83 -34.62
C ASP A 123 4.45 -3.68 -35.43
N ASP A 124 5.59 -3.96 -34.79
CA ASP A 124 6.38 -5.13 -35.20
C ASP A 124 7.35 -5.60 -34.10
N ALA A 125 7.52 -6.91 -34.03
CA ALA A 125 8.30 -7.65 -33.07
C ALA A 125 9.81 -7.43 -33.23
N SER A 126 10.53 -7.27 -32.11
CA SER A 126 11.82 -7.94 -31.95
C SER A 126 12.36 -7.77 -30.52
N SER A 127 12.25 -8.85 -29.75
CA SER A 127 13.09 -9.10 -28.60
C SER A 127 14.39 -9.74 -29.10
N PRO A 128 15.57 -9.23 -28.69
CA PRO A 128 16.66 -10.13 -28.36
C PRO A 128 17.24 -9.77 -27.00
N ALA A 129 17.15 -10.72 -26.07
CA ALA A 129 17.93 -10.70 -24.84
C ALA A 129 19.43 -10.78 -25.16
N PRO A 130 20.30 -10.10 -24.38
CA PRO A 130 21.65 -10.60 -24.14
C PRO A 130 21.73 -11.28 -22.78
N HIS A 131 22.17 -12.52 -22.86
CA HIS A 131 22.60 -13.40 -21.77
C HIS A 131 23.83 -12.83 -21.03
N VAL A 132 23.88 -13.15 -19.74
CA VAL A 132 25.04 -13.40 -18.85
C VAL A 132 26.09 -12.32 -18.60
N SER A 133 26.25 -11.95 -17.33
CA SER A 133 27.47 -12.31 -16.62
C SER A 133 27.23 -12.35 -15.11
N THR A 134 27.34 -13.57 -14.60
CA THR A 134 27.24 -13.98 -13.21
C THR A 134 28.60 -13.75 -12.56
N GLU A 135 28.71 -12.88 -11.56
CA GLU A 135 29.86 -12.89 -10.64
C GLU A 135 29.34 -13.14 -9.21
N PRO A 136 29.56 -14.34 -8.66
CA PRO A 136 29.37 -14.62 -7.24
C PRO A 136 30.71 -14.45 -6.53
N GLN A 137 30.91 -13.35 -5.79
CA GLN A 137 32.01 -13.29 -4.84
C GLN A 137 31.56 -13.87 -3.50
N SER A 138 31.89 -15.15 -3.28
CA SER A 138 31.94 -15.74 -1.94
C SER A 138 33.19 -16.61 -1.77
N SER A 139 34.10 -16.08 -0.97
CA SER A 139 34.93 -16.73 0.06
C SER A 139 35.66 -18.05 -0.25
N ALA A 140 37.01 -18.02 -0.16
CA ALA A 140 37.81 -19.15 0.32
C ALA A 140 39.11 -18.65 0.97
N ALA A 141 39.37 -19.11 2.21
CA ALA A 141 40.63 -18.96 2.94
C ALA A 141 41.74 -19.84 2.33
N PRO A 142 43.00 -19.65 2.76
CA PRO A 142 43.71 -20.82 3.26
C PRO A 142 44.49 -20.56 4.55
N ALA A 143 44.52 -21.62 5.36
CA ALA A 143 45.48 -21.84 6.44
C ALA A 143 46.84 -22.24 5.85
N HIS A 144 47.92 -21.81 6.50
CA HIS A 144 49.17 -22.56 6.64
C HIS A 144 49.98 -21.99 7.81
#